data_AF-A0A4Y8JLX6-F1
#
_entry.id   AF-A0A4Y8JLX6-F1
#
_cell.length_a   1.000
_cell.length_b   1.000
_cell.length_c   1.000
_cell.angle_alpha   90.00
_cell.angle_beta   90.00
_cell.angle_gamma   90.00
#
_symmetry.space_group_name_H-M   'P 1'
#
loop_
_entity.id
_entity.type
_entity.pdbx_description
1 polymer ?
#
loop_
_entity_poly.entity_id
_entity_poly.type
_entity_poly.pdbx_seq_one_letter_code
_entity_poly.pdbx_strand_id
1 'polypeptide(L)'
;MQRARARRRLAVLPRQRFSCCTCFSYFSLVVLVMSSGQSTRVTSSVDGKDSTGFPAPAVDRAWKVLSGFGSFGFAKAHGAAFARTTYESAWLKTHHPATFFAGLLTHDPGIWPKDLIVAEARNLGVPVLGLDVQKSALDYRVEQLGDGQLAIRLALPELAGSSAVERQRIAEHQPFSSLQDFRDRVRPRRRTFEALARVGALDSFIGYDRARRGDLLAHIQGLGGKALPVGPDQLAFDIELPLPDFYRAVTALDLRGRTQTDVELRDLGLPVSQHQMTRFYPLFKELGVTPASELVNLPGGTEVLVAGVRRATHTPPMRSGKRVVFLSLDDGSGPVSNVVFFHDAQAAIGAPVFRTHYALIRGRTRRTGARGVSVTGEQMWDLLDVAGKVRARQAAEQERERVVVETEAADNVIQMWRRRA
;
A
#
# COMPACT_ATOMS: atom_id res chain seq x y z
N MET A 1 73.22 40.54 -15.19
CA MET A 1 72.42 39.60 -14.37
C MET A 1 71.15 39.21 -15.13
N GLN A 2 71.21 38.17 -15.96
CA GLN A 2 70.03 37.62 -16.67
C GLN A 2 69.56 36.35 -15.96
N ARG A 3 68.29 36.34 -15.54
CA ARG A 3 67.60 35.23 -14.89
C ARG A 3 67.33 34.11 -15.90
N ALA A 4 68.00 32.96 -15.75
CA ALA A 4 67.70 31.74 -16.49
C ALA A 4 66.37 31.13 -16.00
N ARG A 5 65.32 31.16 -16.84
CA ARG A 5 64.08 30.41 -16.64
C ARG A 5 64.32 28.93 -16.99
N ALA A 6 64.44 28.09 -15.97
CA ALA A 6 64.40 26.64 -16.13
C ALA A 6 62.99 26.19 -16.58
N ARG A 7 62.83 25.89 -17.87
CA ARG A 7 61.65 25.16 -18.36
C ARG A 7 61.78 23.69 -17.92
N ARG A 8 61.10 23.31 -16.83
CA ARG A 8 60.80 21.90 -16.54
C ARG A 8 59.92 21.36 -17.65
N ARG A 9 60.50 20.62 -18.60
CA ARG A 9 59.73 19.75 -19.50
C ARG A 9 59.09 18.67 -18.62
N LEU A 10 57.78 18.72 -18.43
CA LEU A 10 57.03 17.56 -17.94
C LEU A 10 57.22 16.44 -18.98
N ALA A 11 57.95 15.40 -18.60
CA ALA A 11 58.02 14.18 -19.38
C ALA A 11 56.61 13.57 -19.45
N VAL A 12 56.02 13.58 -20.64
CA VAL A 12 54.79 12.84 -20.93
C VAL A 12 55.15 11.36 -20.89
N LEU A 13 54.74 10.67 -19.82
CA LEU A 13 54.87 9.22 -19.69
C LEU A 13 54.17 8.52 -20.87
N PRO A 14 54.76 7.46 -21.47
CA PRO A 14 54.11 6.72 -22.53
C PRO A 14 52.85 6.04 -21.99
N ARG A 15 51.70 6.34 -22.59
CA ARG A 15 50.41 5.72 -22.24
C ARG A 15 50.46 4.23 -22.60
N GLN A 16 50.68 3.35 -21.63
CA GLN A 16 50.22 1.96 -21.76
C GLN A 16 48.69 1.99 -21.83
N ARG A 17 48.15 1.84 -23.04
CA ARG A 17 46.72 1.69 -23.27
C ARG A 17 46.45 0.21 -23.52
N PHE A 18 45.95 -0.50 -22.51
CA PHE A 18 45.09 -1.63 -22.85
C PHE A 18 43.94 -1.07 -23.69
N SER A 19 43.68 -1.68 -24.85
CA SER A 19 42.46 -1.36 -25.57
C SER A 19 41.26 -1.69 -24.67
N CYS A 20 40.18 -0.91 -24.77
CA CYS A 20 38.95 -1.20 -24.02
C CYS A 20 38.47 -2.64 -24.26
N CYS A 21 38.68 -3.18 -25.47
CA CYS A 21 38.38 -4.57 -25.82
C CYS A 21 39.24 -5.55 -25.00
N THR A 22 40.55 -5.28 -24.88
CA THR A 22 41.46 -6.12 -24.10
C THR A 22 41.11 -6.08 -22.60
N CYS A 23 40.80 -4.90 -22.05
CA CYS A 23 40.32 -4.79 -20.66
C CYS A 23 39.05 -5.62 -20.42
N PHE A 24 38.12 -5.62 -21.39
CA PHE A 24 36.89 -6.41 -21.30
C PHE A 24 37.19 -7.92 -21.29
N SER A 25 38.03 -8.40 -22.21
CA SER A 25 38.46 -9.80 -22.23
C SER A 25 39.16 -10.23 -20.94
N TYR A 26 39.98 -9.36 -20.34
CA TYR A 26 40.61 -9.61 -19.04
C TYR A 26 39.59 -9.70 -17.91
N PHE A 27 38.59 -8.81 -17.89
CA PHE A 27 37.53 -8.87 -16.89
C PHE A 27 36.74 -10.19 -16.99
N SER A 28 36.35 -10.59 -18.20
CA SER A 28 35.69 -11.89 -18.44
C SER A 28 36.55 -13.07 -17.99
N LEU A 29 37.85 -13.03 -18.27
CA LEU A 29 38.79 -14.09 -17.85
C LEU A 29 38.95 -14.14 -16.32
N VAL A 30 39.07 -12.99 -15.64
CA VAL A 30 39.15 -12.93 -14.16
C VAL A 30 37.89 -13.52 -13.53
N VAL A 31 36.70 -13.18 -14.03
CA VAL A 31 35.44 -13.74 -13.53
C VAL A 31 35.38 -15.26 -13.74
N LEU A 32 35.79 -15.74 -14.92
CA LEU A 32 35.82 -17.18 -15.24
C LEU A 32 36.80 -17.96 -14.35
N VAL A 33 38.00 -17.41 -14.13
CA VAL A 33 39.08 -18.01 -13.34
C VAL A 33 38.74 -18.02 -11.84
N MET A 34 38.10 -16.97 -11.33
CA MET A 34 37.63 -16.94 -9.95
C MET A 34 36.52 -17.96 -9.68
N SER A 35 35.68 -18.25 -10.68
CA SER A 35 34.65 -19.28 -10.58
C SER A 35 35.21 -20.71 -10.55
N SER A 36 36.43 -20.93 -11.04
CA SER A 36 37.09 -22.25 -11.08
C SER A 36 38.08 -22.49 -9.94
N GLY A 37 38.26 -21.52 -9.03
CA GLY A 37 39.13 -21.63 -7.86
C GLY A 37 40.64 -21.67 -8.16
N GLN A 38 41.05 -21.40 -9.41
CA GLN A 38 42.45 -21.38 -9.81
C GLN A 38 42.99 -19.94 -9.72
N SER A 39 44.14 -19.74 -9.08
CA SER A 39 44.87 -18.46 -9.12
C SER A 39 45.80 -18.46 -10.33
N THR A 40 45.27 -18.24 -11.53
CA THR A 40 46.14 -18.02 -12.70
C THR A 40 46.51 -16.54 -12.77
N ARG A 41 47.77 -16.26 -12.43
CA ARG A 41 48.39 -14.97 -12.73
C ARG A 41 48.41 -14.83 -14.25
N VAL A 42 47.56 -13.96 -14.80
CA VAL A 42 47.66 -13.58 -16.22
C VAL A 42 48.89 -12.69 -16.35
N THR A 43 50.07 -13.30 -16.45
CA THR A 43 51.27 -12.63 -16.91
C THR A 43 51.13 -12.44 -18.42
N SER A 44 50.42 -11.40 -18.86
CA SER A 44 50.84 -10.79 -20.12
C SER A 44 52.18 -10.15 -19.85
N SER A 45 53.23 -10.93 -20.09
CA SER A 45 54.46 -10.35 -20.62
C SER A 45 54.07 -9.62 -21.90
N VAL A 46 53.73 -8.34 -21.76
CA VAL A 46 53.94 -7.41 -22.87
C VAL A 46 55.44 -7.34 -22.98
N ASP A 47 55.97 -7.85 -24.08
CA ASP A 47 57.38 -7.90 -24.41
C ASP A 47 58.16 -6.72 -23.82
N GLY A 48 59.12 -7.05 -22.96
CA GLY A 48 60.20 -6.22 -22.44
C GLY A 48 60.03 -4.71 -22.52
N LYS A 49 59.37 -4.11 -21.51
CA LYS A 49 59.75 -2.83 -20.90
C LYS A 49 58.83 -2.52 -19.72
N ASP A 50 59.42 -2.36 -18.55
CA ASP A 50 58.86 -1.71 -17.35
C ASP A 50 58.35 -0.30 -17.68
N SER A 51 57.20 -0.19 -18.32
CA SER A 51 56.75 1.06 -18.98
C SER A 51 55.60 1.75 -18.26
N THR A 52 55.27 1.35 -17.02
CA THR A 52 54.23 2.02 -16.23
C THR A 52 54.78 2.99 -15.18
N GLY A 53 56.09 2.95 -14.89
CA GLY A 53 56.70 3.82 -13.87
C GLY A 53 56.19 3.58 -12.44
N PHE A 54 55.44 2.50 -12.19
CA PHE A 54 54.96 2.14 -10.86
C PHE A 54 55.84 1.04 -10.25
N PRO A 55 56.17 1.11 -8.93
CA PRO A 55 56.87 0.05 -8.23
C PRO A 55 56.07 -1.27 -8.27
N ALA A 56 56.74 -2.41 -8.42
CA ALA A 56 56.09 -3.74 -8.43
C ALA A 56 55.11 -3.98 -7.24
N PRO A 57 55.43 -3.57 -5.99
CA PRO A 57 54.48 -3.70 -4.88
C PRO A 57 53.19 -2.88 -5.03
N ALA A 58 53.18 -1.82 -5.85
CA ALA A 58 51.97 -1.06 -6.15
C ALA A 58 51.08 -1.80 -7.17
N VAL A 59 51.70 -2.42 -8.18
CA VAL A 59 51.00 -3.22 -9.20
C VAL A 59 50.37 -4.47 -8.56
N ASP A 60 51.10 -5.17 -7.68
CA ASP A 60 50.58 -6.34 -6.97
C ASP A 60 49.39 -5.99 -6.07
N ARG A 61 49.45 -4.85 -5.37
CA ARG A 61 48.33 -4.35 -4.56
C ARG A 61 47.12 -4.02 -5.42
N ALA A 62 47.30 -3.33 -6.55
CA ALA A 62 46.21 -3.00 -7.47
C ALA A 62 45.55 -4.27 -8.03
N TRP A 63 46.35 -5.27 -8.43
CA TRP A 63 45.83 -6.54 -8.91
C TRP A 63 45.02 -7.27 -7.84
N LYS A 64 45.53 -7.35 -6.60
CA LYS A 64 44.83 -8.00 -5.48
C LYS A 64 43.46 -7.35 -5.21
N VAL A 65 43.38 -6.02 -5.32
CA VAL A 65 42.13 -5.27 -5.19
C VAL A 65 41.20 -5.58 -6.36
N LEU A 66 41.67 -5.48 -7.61
CA LEU A 66 40.87 -5.73 -8.80
C LEU A 66 40.32 -7.17 -8.84
N SER A 67 41.15 -8.17 -8.52
CA SER A 67 40.69 -9.55 -8.39
C SER A 67 39.67 -9.70 -7.27
N GLY A 68 39.86 -9.01 -6.13
CA GLY A 68 38.87 -9.05 -5.04
C GLY A 68 37.49 -8.51 -5.42
N PHE A 69 37.41 -7.56 -6.37
CA PHE A 69 36.16 -6.99 -6.87
C PHE A 69 35.58 -7.70 -8.11
N GLY A 70 36.30 -8.65 -8.72
CA GLY A 70 35.88 -9.33 -9.95
C GLY A 70 34.48 -9.93 -9.84
N SER A 71 34.16 -10.56 -8.70
CA SER A 71 32.85 -11.17 -8.43
C SER A 71 31.72 -10.18 -8.11
N PHE A 72 32.03 -8.91 -7.86
CA PHE A 72 31.05 -7.85 -7.56
C PHE A 72 31.00 -6.75 -8.64
N GLY A 73 31.73 -6.93 -9.74
CA GLY A 73 31.76 -5.97 -10.84
C GLY A 73 30.40 -5.87 -11.53
N PHE A 74 29.94 -4.64 -11.78
CA PHE A 74 28.65 -4.36 -12.41
C PHE A 74 28.82 -3.53 -13.68
N ALA A 75 28.00 -3.82 -14.70
CA ALA A 75 28.03 -3.08 -15.96
C ALA A 75 27.51 -1.65 -15.77
N LYS A 76 28.41 -0.67 -15.74
CA LYS A 76 28.07 0.75 -15.51
C LYS A 76 26.99 1.28 -16.48
N ALA A 77 27.05 0.90 -17.75
CA ALA A 77 26.07 1.34 -18.74
C ALA A 77 24.65 0.85 -18.41
N HIS A 78 24.53 -0.42 -18.02
CA HIS A 78 23.25 -1.01 -17.58
C HIS A 78 22.74 -0.35 -16.29
N GLY A 79 23.64 -0.07 -15.35
CA GLY A 79 23.31 0.63 -14.10
C GLY A 79 22.84 2.05 -14.32
N ALA A 80 23.51 2.78 -15.22
CA ALA A 80 23.13 4.13 -15.59
C ALA A 80 21.74 4.18 -16.23
N ALA A 81 21.41 3.20 -17.11
CA ALA A 81 20.10 3.11 -17.73
C ALA A 81 18.98 2.94 -16.69
N PHE A 82 19.12 2.02 -15.73
CA PHE A 82 18.13 1.85 -14.65
C PHE A 82 18.10 3.00 -13.63
N ALA A 83 19.25 3.58 -13.33
CA ALA A 83 19.35 4.72 -12.42
C ALA A 83 18.56 5.92 -12.95
N ARG A 84 18.59 6.13 -14.27
CA ARG A 84 17.82 7.20 -14.92
C ARG A 84 16.31 7.03 -14.70
N THR A 85 15.74 5.87 -15.03
CA THR A 85 14.30 5.61 -14.83
C THR A 85 13.90 5.69 -13.36
N THR A 86 14.76 5.21 -12.46
CA THR A 86 14.54 5.33 -11.00
C THR A 86 14.50 6.79 -10.57
N TYR A 87 15.43 7.61 -11.06
CA TYR A 87 15.49 9.04 -10.75
C TYR A 87 14.27 9.78 -11.31
N GLU A 88 13.89 9.52 -12.56
CA GLU A 88 12.70 10.12 -13.19
C GLU A 88 11.42 9.75 -12.41
N SER A 89 11.29 8.49 -11.97
CA SER A 89 10.17 8.04 -11.14
C SER A 89 10.15 8.72 -9.77
N ALA A 90 11.32 8.85 -9.13
CA ALA A 90 11.45 9.54 -7.84
C ALA A 90 11.10 11.03 -7.98
N TRP A 91 11.56 11.69 -9.04
CA TRP A 91 11.24 13.09 -9.33
C TRP A 91 9.73 13.29 -9.52
N LEU A 92 9.06 12.43 -10.30
CA LEU A 92 7.61 12.48 -10.46
C LEU A 92 6.88 12.23 -9.13
N LYS A 93 7.32 11.27 -8.33
CA LYS A 93 6.75 11.00 -7.01
C LYS A 93 6.92 12.20 -6.05
N THR A 94 8.02 12.94 -6.15
CA THR A 94 8.27 14.12 -5.31
C THR A 94 7.51 15.36 -5.76
N HIS A 95 7.43 15.63 -7.06
CA HIS A 95 6.90 16.89 -7.59
C HIS A 95 5.46 16.80 -8.14
N HIS A 96 5.05 15.62 -8.60
CA HIS A 96 3.71 15.37 -9.16
C HIS A 96 3.11 14.05 -8.63
N PRO A 97 2.97 13.89 -7.29
CA PRO A 97 2.59 12.62 -6.68
C PRO A 97 1.22 12.12 -7.17
N ALA A 98 0.23 13.01 -7.32
CA ALA A 98 -1.11 12.62 -7.79
C ALA A 98 -1.08 12.01 -9.21
N THR A 99 -0.38 12.65 -10.15
CA THR A 99 -0.23 12.15 -11.52
C THR A 99 0.61 10.88 -11.57
N PHE A 100 1.69 10.81 -10.77
CA PHE A 100 2.52 9.62 -10.66
C PHE A 100 1.72 8.40 -10.21
N PHE A 101 0.95 8.52 -9.13
CA PHE A 101 0.14 7.41 -8.62
C PHE A 101 -1.03 7.06 -9.53
N ALA A 102 -1.69 8.04 -10.16
CA ALA A 102 -2.73 7.76 -11.16
C ALA A 102 -2.17 6.95 -12.34
N GLY A 103 -1.00 7.31 -12.86
CA GLY A 103 -0.32 6.54 -13.91
C GLY A 103 0.10 5.14 -13.45
N LEU A 104 0.66 5.03 -12.23
CA LEU A 104 1.07 3.75 -11.66
C LEU A 104 -0.11 2.79 -11.44
N LEU A 105 -1.24 3.31 -10.94
CA LEU A 105 -2.47 2.53 -10.73
C LEU A 105 -3.15 2.13 -12.04
N THR A 106 -3.06 2.96 -13.07
CA THR A 106 -3.60 2.68 -14.41
C THR A 106 -2.84 1.55 -15.09
N HIS A 107 -1.50 1.58 -15.04
CA HIS A 107 -0.68 0.57 -15.70
C HIS A 107 -0.49 -0.72 -14.90
N ASP A 108 -0.68 -0.66 -13.57
CA ASP A 108 -0.60 -1.78 -12.62
C ASP A 108 0.42 -2.87 -13.02
N PRO A 109 1.73 -2.62 -12.86
CA PRO A 109 2.76 -3.58 -13.28
C PRO A 109 2.78 -4.87 -12.44
N GLY A 110 1.89 -5.02 -11.45
CA GLY A 110 1.69 -6.26 -10.68
C GLY A 110 2.71 -6.55 -9.59
N ILE A 111 3.71 -5.68 -9.38
CA ILE A 111 4.73 -5.85 -8.33
C ILE A 111 4.16 -5.54 -6.94
N TRP A 112 3.29 -4.53 -6.85
CA TRP A 112 2.72 -4.06 -5.60
C TRP A 112 1.20 -4.10 -5.66
N PRO A 113 0.52 -4.62 -4.61
CA PRO A 113 -0.93 -4.53 -4.51
C PRO A 113 -1.41 -3.07 -4.61
N LYS A 114 -2.48 -2.82 -5.36
CA LYS A 114 -3.01 -1.46 -5.58
C LYS A 114 -3.41 -0.74 -4.30
N ASP A 115 -3.92 -1.45 -3.30
CA ASP A 115 -4.24 -0.90 -1.99
C ASP A 115 -2.99 -0.39 -1.24
N LEU A 116 -1.80 -0.95 -1.51
CA LEU A 116 -0.53 -0.43 -0.98
C LEU A 116 -0.17 0.89 -1.66
N ILE A 117 -0.38 0.96 -2.97
CA ILE A 117 -0.15 2.17 -3.76
C ILE A 117 -1.08 3.29 -3.29
N VAL A 118 -2.35 2.96 -3.03
CA VAL A 118 -3.35 3.88 -2.44
C VAL A 118 -2.95 4.33 -1.03
N ALA A 119 -2.45 3.42 -0.18
CA ALA A 119 -1.96 3.77 1.15
C ALA A 119 -0.76 4.73 1.08
N GLU A 120 0.18 4.48 0.17
CA GLU A 120 1.33 5.37 -0.05
C GLU A 120 0.92 6.75 -0.59
N ALA A 121 -0.05 6.80 -1.50
CA ALA A 121 -0.60 8.06 -1.99
C ALA A 121 -1.16 8.90 -0.82
N ARG A 122 -1.89 8.27 0.11
CA ARG A 122 -2.40 8.94 1.33
C ARG A 122 -1.29 9.40 2.25
N ASN A 123 -0.26 8.58 2.45
CA ASN A 123 0.90 8.94 3.28
C ASN A 123 1.63 10.18 2.73
N LEU A 124 1.58 10.40 1.42
CA LEU A 124 2.12 11.60 0.75
C LEU A 124 1.10 12.73 0.64
N GLY A 125 -0.05 12.62 1.30
CA GLY A 125 -1.08 13.66 1.32
C GLY A 125 -1.87 13.78 0.03
N VAL A 126 -1.88 12.76 -0.85
CA VAL A 126 -2.72 12.73 -2.04
C VAL A 126 -4.05 12.03 -1.71
N PRO A 127 -5.19 12.74 -1.75
CA PRO A 127 -6.48 12.14 -1.51
C PRO A 127 -6.85 11.16 -2.64
N VAL A 128 -7.52 10.07 -2.29
CA VAL A 128 -8.07 9.12 -3.26
C VAL A 128 -9.58 9.15 -3.15
N LEU A 129 -10.24 9.54 -4.25
CA LEU A 129 -11.68 9.72 -4.35
C LEU A 129 -12.32 8.44 -4.88
N GLY A 130 -13.49 8.11 -4.32
CA GLY A 130 -14.32 6.99 -4.76
C GLY A 130 -14.71 7.06 -6.23
N LEU A 131 -15.31 5.99 -6.73
CA LEU A 131 -15.97 6.04 -8.04
C LEU A 131 -17.04 7.14 -8.03
N ASP A 132 -17.23 7.79 -9.16
CA ASP A 132 -18.34 8.71 -9.41
C ASP A 132 -18.73 8.56 -10.88
N VAL A 133 -19.97 8.18 -11.16
CA VAL A 133 -20.43 7.96 -12.55
C VAL A 133 -20.40 9.23 -13.40
N GLN A 134 -20.29 10.42 -12.78
CA GLN A 134 -20.19 11.70 -13.47
C GLN A 134 -18.74 12.09 -13.83
N LYS A 135 -17.74 11.48 -13.18
CA LYS A 135 -16.33 11.94 -13.22
C LYS A 135 -15.32 10.84 -13.52
N SER A 136 -15.59 9.61 -13.08
CA SER A 136 -14.71 8.46 -13.28
C SER A 136 -14.66 8.05 -14.75
N ALA A 137 -13.45 7.76 -15.23
CA ALA A 137 -13.20 7.25 -16.59
C ALA A 137 -12.69 5.81 -16.56
N LEU A 138 -12.27 5.30 -17.72
CA LEU A 138 -11.68 3.96 -17.84
C LEU A 138 -10.31 3.84 -17.14
N ASP A 139 -9.58 4.95 -17.09
CA ASP A 139 -8.29 5.06 -16.39
C ASP A 139 -8.41 5.92 -15.14
N TYR A 140 -7.42 5.84 -14.24
CA TYR A 140 -7.36 6.71 -13.07
C TYR A 140 -7.14 8.15 -13.52
N ARG A 141 -7.89 9.08 -12.94
CA ARG A 141 -7.79 10.51 -13.28
C ARG A 141 -7.30 11.33 -12.11
N VAL A 142 -6.61 12.42 -12.41
CA VAL A 142 -6.33 13.46 -11.43
C VAL A 142 -7.45 14.49 -11.49
N GLU A 143 -8.05 14.78 -10.34
CA GLU A 143 -9.08 15.79 -10.15
C GLU A 143 -8.55 16.87 -9.22
N GLN A 144 -8.83 18.13 -9.53
CA GLN A 144 -8.52 19.24 -8.62
C GLN A 144 -9.71 19.49 -7.70
N LEU A 145 -9.46 19.44 -6.40
CA LEU A 145 -10.43 19.75 -5.36
C LEU A 145 -10.65 21.27 -5.27
N GLY A 146 -11.72 21.70 -4.59
CA GLY A 146 -12.11 23.11 -4.50
C GLY A 146 -11.08 24.00 -3.79
N ASP A 147 -10.18 23.42 -3.00
CA ASP A 147 -9.04 24.08 -2.33
C ASP A 147 -7.77 24.12 -3.20
N GLY A 148 -7.83 23.60 -4.43
CA GLY A 148 -6.71 23.50 -5.36
C GLY A 148 -5.85 22.24 -5.19
N GLN A 149 -6.12 21.38 -4.20
CA GLN A 149 -5.39 20.12 -3.99
C GLN A 149 -5.70 19.12 -5.11
N LEU A 150 -4.67 18.42 -5.59
CA LEU A 150 -4.85 17.34 -6.57
C LEU A 150 -5.17 16.02 -5.86
N ALA A 151 -6.20 15.32 -6.35
CA ALA A 151 -6.65 14.04 -5.84
C ALA A 151 -6.75 13.02 -6.99
N ILE A 152 -6.70 11.74 -6.63
CA ILE A 152 -6.80 10.62 -7.59
C ILE A 152 -8.24 10.11 -7.56
N ARG A 153 -8.94 10.17 -8.70
CA ARG A 153 -10.25 9.58 -8.90
C ARG A 153 -10.11 8.13 -9.35
N LEU A 154 -10.82 7.21 -8.68
CA LEU A 154 -10.87 5.81 -9.11
C LEU A 154 -11.41 5.64 -10.54
N ALA A 155 -10.87 4.62 -11.21
CA ALA A 155 -11.26 4.22 -12.55
C ALA A 155 -12.44 3.23 -12.53
N LEU A 156 -13.36 3.34 -13.50
CA LEU A 156 -14.53 2.46 -13.64
C LEU A 156 -14.19 0.95 -13.62
N PRO A 157 -13.05 0.47 -14.17
CA PRO A 157 -12.67 -0.95 -14.11
C PRO A 157 -12.47 -1.51 -12.71
N GLU A 158 -12.27 -0.67 -11.69
CA GLU A 158 -12.11 -1.14 -10.31
C GLU A 158 -13.39 -1.75 -9.75
N LEU A 159 -14.57 -1.46 -10.32
CA LEU A 159 -15.80 -2.09 -9.88
C LEU A 159 -15.83 -3.57 -10.27
N ALA A 160 -15.71 -4.45 -9.27
CA ALA A 160 -15.70 -5.89 -9.44
C ALA A 160 -17.00 -6.40 -10.08
N GLY A 161 -16.85 -7.18 -11.15
CA GLY A 161 -17.98 -7.76 -11.88
C GLY A 161 -18.71 -6.83 -12.85
N SER A 162 -18.24 -5.59 -13.02
CA SER A 162 -18.69 -4.71 -14.12
C SER A 162 -18.17 -5.22 -15.47
N SER A 163 -19.01 -5.13 -16.51
CA SER A 163 -18.59 -5.47 -17.88
C SER A 163 -17.90 -4.28 -18.57
N ALA A 164 -16.98 -4.57 -19.49
CA ALA A 164 -16.31 -3.53 -20.28
C ALA A 164 -17.32 -2.65 -21.06
N VAL A 165 -18.40 -3.25 -21.56
CA VAL A 165 -19.47 -2.54 -22.29
C VAL A 165 -20.21 -1.57 -21.38
N GLU A 166 -20.55 -1.98 -20.14
CA GLU A 166 -21.20 -1.07 -19.18
C GLU A 166 -20.27 0.11 -18.86
N ARG A 167 -18.99 -0.15 -18.60
CA ARG A 167 -18.00 0.91 -18.29
C ARG A 167 -17.82 1.87 -19.46
N GLN A 168 -17.80 1.36 -20.68
CA GLN A 168 -17.71 2.18 -21.88
C GLN A 168 -18.92 3.12 -22.01
N ARG A 169 -20.14 2.59 -21.85
CA ARG A 169 -21.36 3.42 -21.88
C ARG A 169 -21.39 4.47 -20.79
N ILE A 170 -20.91 4.15 -19.59
CA ILE A 170 -20.77 5.12 -18.51
C ILE A 170 -19.84 6.25 -18.95
N ALA A 171 -18.67 5.94 -19.49
CA ALA A 171 -17.69 6.94 -19.93
C ALA A 171 -18.18 7.78 -21.13
N GLU A 172 -18.93 7.18 -22.06
CA GLU A 172 -19.42 7.84 -23.28
C GLU A 172 -20.62 8.76 -23.04
N HIS A 173 -21.50 8.42 -22.09
CA HIS A 173 -22.76 9.15 -21.87
C HIS A 173 -22.71 10.15 -20.71
N GLN A 174 -21.56 10.32 -20.06
CA GLN A 174 -21.31 11.38 -19.09
C GLN A 174 -21.46 12.79 -19.71
N PRO A 175 -22.02 13.79 -19.00
CA PRO A 175 -22.67 13.70 -17.69
C PRO A 175 -24.15 13.28 -17.80
N PHE A 176 -24.67 12.69 -16.72
CA PHE A 176 -26.07 12.28 -16.57
C PHE A 176 -26.87 13.34 -15.82
N SER A 177 -28.09 13.63 -16.26
CA SER A 177 -28.96 14.60 -15.59
C SER A 177 -29.66 14.04 -14.35
N SER A 178 -30.01 12.75 -14.36
CA SER A 178 -30.74 12.07 -13.30
C SER A 178 -30.36 10.59 -13.20
N LEU A 179 -30.80 9.94 -12.13
CA LEU A 179 -30.63 8.50 -11.96
C LEU A 179 -31.35 7.70 -13.07
N GLN A 180 -32.50 8.21 -13.54
CA GLN A 180 -33.24 7.61 -14.65
C GLN A 180 -32.47 7.75 -15.96
N ASP A 181 -31.94 8.95 -16.25
CA ASP A 181 -31.10 9.20 -17.42
C ASP A 181 -29.88 8.27 -17.46
N PHE A 182 -29.22 8.08 -16.31
CA PHE A 182 -28.16 7.09 -16.14
C PHE A 182 -28.63 5.67 -16.48
N ARG A 183 -29.76 5.23 -15.91
CA ARG A 183 -30.30 3.89 -16.12
C ARG A 183 -30.62 3.64 -17.60
N ASP A 184 -31.22 4.61 -18.27
CA ASP A 184 -31.78 4.45 -19.61
C ASP A 184 -30.67 4.50 -20.69
N ARG A 185 -29.64 5.34 -20.50
CA ARG A 185 -28.45 5.42 -21.38
C ARG A 185 -27.45 4.28 -21.16
N VAL A 186 -27.10 3.98 -19.90
CA VAL A 186 -26.07 2.97 -19.59
C VAL A 186 -26.63 1.55 -19.63
N ARG A 187 -27.86 1.37 -19.17
CA ARG A 187 -28.55 0.08 -18.99
C ARG A 187 -27.69 -0.92 -18.19
N PRO A 188 -27.28 -0.57 -16.95
CA PRO A 188 -26.47 -1.45 -16.13
C PRO A 188 -27.25 -2.69 -15.74
N ARG A 189 -26.57 -3.83 -15.63
CA ARG A 189 -27.12 -5.04 -15.00
C ARG A 189 -27.45 -4.71 -13.55
N ARG A 190 -28.50 -5.36 -13.02
CA ARG A 190 -28.96 -5.13 -11.64
C ARG A 190 -27.83 -5.24 -10.61
N ARG A 191 -26.99 -6.27 -10.71
CA ARG A 191 -25.82 -6.45 -9.83
C ARG A 191 -24.84 -5.28 -9.91
N THR A 192 -24.53 -4.79 -11.10
CA THR A 192 -23.63 -3.65 -11.33
C THR A 192 -24.24 -2.37 -10.78
N PHE A 193 -25.55 -2.17 -10.99
CA PHE A 193 -26.26 -0.97 -10.55
C PHE A 193 -26.31 -0.87 -9.02
N GLU A 194 -26.66 -1.97 -8.34
CA GLU A 194 -26.63 -2.05 -6.89
C GLU A 194 -25.20 -1.90 -6.33
N ALA A 195 -24.19 -2.43 -7.02
CA ALA A 195 -22.79 -2.26 -6.62
C ALA A 195 -22.35 -0.79 -6.71
N LEU A 196 -22.64 -0.11 -7.82
CA LEU A 196 -22.39 1.32 -8.00
C LEU A 196 -23.02 2.16 -6.88
N ALA A 197 -24.24 1.85 -6.46
CA ALA A 197 -24.89 2.51 -5.33
C ALA A 197 -24.15 2.24 -4.01
N ARG A 198 -23.82 0.97 -3.71
CA ARG A 198 -23.16 0.56 -2.46
C ARG A 198 -21.76 1.18 -2.29
N VAL A 199 -20.98 1.26 -3.35
CA VAL A 199 -19.64 1.89 -3.30
C VAL A 199 -19.69 3.42 -3.34
N GLY A 200 -20.86 4.01 -3.56
CA GLY A 200 -21.05 5.46 -3.59
C GLY A 200 -20.77 6.12 -4.95
N ALA A 201 -20.76 5.35 -6.03
CA ALA A 201 -20.55 5.87 -7.38
C ALA A 201 -21.72 6.73 -7.90
N LEU A 202 -22.89 6.58 -7.31
CA LEU A 202 -24.13 7.29 -7.66
C LEU A 202 -24.45 8.44 -6.69
N ASP A 203 -23.49 8.80 -5.84
CA ASP A 203 -23.67 9.82 -4.80
C ASP A 203 -24.00 11.21 -5.35
N SER A 204 -23.61 11.49 -6.60
CA SER A 204 -23.93 12.74 -7.29
C SER A 204 -25.43 12.98 -7.41
N PHE A 205 -26.26 11.93 -7.48
CA PHE A 205 -27.72 12.04 -7.55
C PHE A 205 -28.40 12.28 -6.19
N ILE A 206 -27.66 12.16 -5.09
CA ILE A 206 -28.13 12.42 -3.71
C ILE A 206 -27.44 13.63 -3.08
N GLY A 207 -26.82 14.50 -3.90
CA GLY A 207 -26.09 15.66 -3.42
C GLY A 207 -24.86 15.30 -2.58
N TYR A 208 -24.28 14.12 -2.82
CA TYR A 208 -23.17 13.54 -2.05
C TYR A 208 -23.48 13.29 -0.56
N ASP A 209 -24.75 13.23 -0.18
CA ASP A 209 -25.17 12.87 1.18
C ASP A 209 -25.12 11.35 1.40
N ARG A 210 -24.09 10.89 2.11
CA ARG A 210 -23.88 9.46 2.41
C ARG A 210 -25.01 8.84 3.23
N ALA A 211 -25.77 9.62 3.99
CA ALA A 211 -26.90 9.10 4.78
C ALA A 211 -28.02 8.56 3.88
N ARG A 212 -28.20 9.16 2.70
CA ARG A 212 -29.25 8.82 1.73
C ARG A 212 -28.88 7.67 0.78
N ARG A 213 -27.68 7.10 0.92
CA ARG A 213 -27.27 5.92 0.11
C ARG A 213 -28.16 4.70 0.34
N GLY A 214 -28.71 4.55 1.55
CA GLY A 214 -29.67 3.49 1.87
C GLY A 214 -30.94 3.62 1.04
N ASP A 215 -31.52 4.82 1.00
CA ASP A 215 -32.73 5.13 0.23
C ASP A 215 -32.50 4.94 -1.27
N LEU A 216 -31.34 5.39 -1.78
CA LEU A 216 -30.94 5.19 -3.16
C LEU A 216 -30.86 3.70 -3.52
N LEU A 217 -30.26 2.87 -2.66
CA LEU A 217 -30.17 1.44 -2.89
C LEU A 217 -31.55 0.76 -2.83
N ALA A 218 -32.38 1.12 -1.86
CA ALA A 218 -33.74 0.61 -1.73
C ALA A 218 -34.58 0.98 -2.96
N HIS A 219 -34.45 2.21 -3.44
CA HIS A 219 -35.08 2.67 -4.68
C HIS A 219 -34.63 1.82 -5.87
N ILE A 220 -33.32 1.63 -6.06
CA ILE A 220 -32.77 0.78 -7.14
C ILE A 220 -33.29 -0.66 -7.06
N GLN A 221 -33.43 -1.22 -5.86
CA GLN A 221 -33.99 -2.55 -5.66
C GLN A 221 -35.49 -2.62 -5.97
N GLY A 222 -36.22 -1.53 -5.71
CA GLY A 222 -37.63 -1.35 -6.04
C GLY A 222 -37.91 -1.09 -7.52
N LEU A 223 -36.90 -0.70 -8.31
CA LEU A 223 -37.02 -0.57 -9.77
C LEU A 223 -37.25 -1.97 -10.40
N GLY A 224 -38.52 -2.32 -10.56
CA GLY A 224 -38.97 -3.46 -11.36
C GLY A 224 -39.12 -3.09 -12.83
N GLY A 225 -38.60 -3.92 -13.73
CA GLY A 225 -38.74 -3.77 -15.19
C GLY A 225 -37.43 -3.52 -15.94
N LYS A 226 -37.41 -3.87 -17.23
CA LYS A 226 -36.32 -3.47 -18.15
C LYS A 226 -36.56 -2.03 -18.57
N ALA A 227 -35.50 -1.22 -18.62
CA ALA A 227 -35.56 0.11 -19.25
C ALA A 227 -36.10 -0.06 -20.68
N LEU A 228 -37.24 0.57 -20.97
CA LEU A 228 -37.87 0.52 -22.29
C LEU A 228 -37.11 1.46 -23.23
N PRO A 229 -36.82 1.04 -24.47
CA PRO A 229 -36.23 1.94 -25.46
C PRO A 229 -37.25 3.04 -25.80
N VAL A 230 -36.94 4.28 -25.47
CA VAL A 230 -37.68 5.44 -25.97
C VAL A 230 -37.13 5.76 -27.36
N GLY A 231 -38.00 5.73 -28.38
CA GLY A 231 -37.64 6.13 -29.74
C GLY A 231 -37.40 7.65 -29.84
N PRO A 232 -36.68 8.14 -30.86
CA PRO A 232 -36.40 9.56 -31.05
C PRO A 232 -37.67 10.44 -31.16
N ASP A 233 -38.81 9.84 -31.53
CA ASP A 233 -40.09 10.53 -31.72
C ASP A 233 -41.07 10.36 -30.53
N GLN A 234 -40.65 9.68 -29.45
CA GLN A 234 -41.45 9.54 -28.24
C GLN A 234 -41.03 10.57 -27.19
N LEU A 235 -42.00 11.30 -26.66
CA LEU A 235 -41.81 12.16 -25.50
C LEU A 235 -41.53 11.28 -24.27
N ALA A 236 -40.26 11.18 -23.88
CA ALA A 236 -39.88 10.74 -22.54
C ALA A 236 -40.29 11.84 -21.57
N PHE A 237 -41.26 11.56 -20.70
CA PHE A 237 -41.42 12.36 -19.51
C PHE A 237 -40.29 11.97 -18.56
N ASP A 238 -39.29 12.84 -18.43
CA ASP A 238 -38.37 12.86 -17.30
C ASP A 238 -39.18 13.24 -16.07
N ILE A 239 -39.96 12.28 -15.55
CA ILE A 239 -40.42 12.36 -14.19
C ILE A 239 -39.15 12.21 -13.39
N GLU A 240 -38.62 13.34 -12.91
CA GLU A 240 -37.61 13.39 -11.87
C GLU A 240 -38.20 12.60 -10.71
N LEU A 241 -37.92 11.28 -10.69
CA LEU A 241 -38.43 10.36 -9.69
C LEU A 241 -37.87 10.89 -8.39
N PRO A 242 -38.69 11.57 -7.55
CA PRO A 242 -38.20 12.10 -6.31
C PRO A 242 -37.72 10.85 -5.58
N LEU A 243 -36.42 10.78 -5.25
CA LEU A 243 -35.99 9.84 -4.24
C LEU A 243 -36.91 10.13 -3.06
N PRO A 244 -37.83 9.23 -2.71
CA PRO A 244 -38.87 9.62 -1.80
C PRO A 244 -38.16 9.96 -0.48
N ASP A 245 -38.54 11.07 0.15
CA ASP A 245 -38.11 11.42 1.50
C ASP A 245 -38.74 10.44 2.49
N PHE A 246 -38.47 9.15 2.32
CA PHE A 246 -38.84 8.11 3.25
C PHE A 246 -38.01 8.34 4.52
N TYR A 247 -38.59 9.08 5.45
CA TYR A 247 -38.21 9.14 6.86
C TYR A 247 -36.71 9.33 7.16
N ARG A 248 -36.40 10.44 7.84
CA ARG A 248 -35.17 10.72 8.60
C ARG A 248 -34.76 9.63 9.65
N ALA A 249 -35.39 8.46 9.64
CA ALA A 249 -35.34 7.45 10.69
C ALA A 249 -34.71 6.10 10.29
N VAL A 250 -34.24 5.90 9.05
CA VAL A 250 -33.37 4.76 8.72
C VAL A 250 -32.04 5.27 8.18
N THR A 251 -31.39 6.11 8.99
CA THR A 251 -29.97 6.43 8.80
C THR A 251 -29.14 5.19 9.04
N ALA A 252 -28.20 4.96 8.15
CA ALA A 252 -27.38 3.77 8.01
C ALA A 252 -28.11 2.66 7.27
N LEU A 253 -27.65 2.45 6.03
CA LEU A 253 -27.50 1.12 5.48
C LEU A 253 -27.28 0.13 6.64
N ASP A 254 -28.24 -0.77 6.90
CA ASP A 254 -27.96 -1.93 7.73
C ASP A 254 -26.97 -2.77 6.93
N LEU A 255 -25.71 -2.37 7.03
CA LEU A 255 -24.55 -3.06 6.50
C LEU A 255 -24.41 -4.44 7.16
N ARG A 256 -25.39 -4.89 7.96
CA ARG A 256 -25.38 -6.07 8.80
C ARG A 256 -24.14 -6.04 9.69
N GLY A 257 -23.88 -4.85 10.27
CA GLY A 257 -22.70 -4.56 11.08
C GLY A 257 -21.37 -4.38 10.31
N ARG A 258 -21.38 -4.23 8.97
CA ARG A 258 -20.18 -3.91 8.19
C ARG A 258 -19.94 -2.40 8.09
N THR A 259 -18.72 -2.01 7.75
CA THR A 259 -18.34 -0.60 7.49
C THR A 259 -18.36 -0.30 5.99
N GLN A 260 -18.39 0.98 5.61
CA GLN A 260 -18.25 1.38 4.20
C GLN A 260 -16.96 0.81 3.59
N THR A 261 -15.86 0.81 4.34
CA THR A 261 -14.58 0.23 3.90
C THR A 261 -14.69 -1.27 3.60
N ASP A 262 -15.51 -2.03 4.33
CA ASP A 262 -15.73 -3.46 4.04
C ASP A 262 -16.47 -3.67 2.71
N VAL A 263 -17.39 -2.76 2.37
CA VAL A 263 -18.08 -2.76 1.07
C VAL A 263 -17.12 -2.41 -0.05
N GLU A 264 -16.30 -1.37 0.13
CA GLU A 264 -15.29 -0.97 -0.83
C GLU A 264 -14.25 -2.07 -1.07
N LEU A 265 -13.75 -2.71 -0.02
CA LEU A 265 -12.84 -3.86 -0.16
C LEU A 265 -13.48 -5.04 -0.90
N ARG A 266 -14.79 -5.28 -0.71
CA ARG A 266 -15.50 -6.36 -1.37
C ARG A 266 -15.77 -6.06 -2.85
N ASP A 267 -16.30 -4.88 -3.15
CA ASP A 267 -16.83 -4.53 -4.46
C ASP A 267 -15.79 -3.78 -5.33
N LEU A 268 -14.76 -3.17 -4.74
CA LEU A 268 -13.64 -2.48 -5.44
C LEU A 268 -12.28 -3.17 -5.25
N GLY A 269 -12.11 -3.99 -4.21
CA GLY A 269 -10.78 -4.49 -3.82
C GLY A 269 -9.86 -3.44 -3.21
N LEU A 270 -10.36 -2.21 -2.99
CA LEU A 270 -9.58 -1.06 -2.52
C LEU A 270 -10.30 -0.38 -1.35
N PRO A 271 -9.59 -0.03 -0.27
CA PRO A 271 -10.16 0.77 0.81
C PRO A 271 -10.05 2.26 0.42
N VAL A 272 -11.14 2.91 0.00
CA VAL A 272 -11.14 4.28 -0.57
C VAL A 272 -11.50 5.34 0.47
N SER A 273 -12.49 5.07 1.31
CA SER A 273 -12.92 6.00 2.34
C SER A 273 -11.86 6.15 3.43
N GLN A 274 -11.40 5.03 3.99
CA GLN A 274 -10.45 4.99 5.11
C GLN A 274 -9.63 3.70 5.07
N HIS A 275 -8.50 3.66 5.77
CA HIS A 275 -7.71 2.44 5.91
C HIS A 275 -8.50 1.36 6.67
N GLN A 276 -8.31 0.09 6.29
CA GLN A 276 -9.07 -1.01 6.90
C GLN A 276 -8.74 -1.25 8.39
N MET A 277 -7.59 -0.75 8.87
CA MET A 277 -7.26 -0.80 10.31
C MET A 277 -7.97 0.28 11.13
N THR A 278 -8.53 1.32 10.52
CA THR A 278 -9.15 2.43 11.25
C THR A 278 -10.28 1.96 12.18
N ARG A 279 -11.01 0.90 11.80
CA ARG A 279 -12.04 0.28 12.65
C ARG A 279 -11.52 -0.30 13.97
N PHE A 280 -10.22 -0.59 14.06
CA PHE A 280 -9.59 -1.15 15.25
C PHE A 280 -8.87 -0.09 16.10
N TYR A 281 -8.85 1.18 15.68
CA TYR A 281 -8.15 2.24 16.43
C TYR A 281 -8.63 2.41 17.88
N PRO A 282 -9.93 2.29 18.21
CA PRO A 282 -10.36 2.28 19.61
C PRO A 282 -9.73 1.14 20.41
N LEU A 283 -9.68 -0.06 19.83
CA LEU A 283 -9.05 -1.24 20.43
C LEU A 283 -7.53 -1.06 20.55
N PHE A 284 -6.89 -0.44 19.57
CA PHE A 284 -5.45 -0.15 19.61
C PHE A 284 -5.10 0.79 20.76
N LYS A 285 -5.94 1.80 21.01
CA LYS A 285 -5.76 2.72 22.13
C LYS A 285 -5.93 2.02 23.48
N GLU A 286 -6.89 1.10 23.59
CA GLU A 286 -7.12 0.30 24.81
C GLU A 286 -5.97 -0.68 25.09
N LEU A 287 -5.44 -1.32 24.04
CA LEU A 287 -4.35 -2.29 24.15
C LEU A 287 -2.94 -1.67 24.21
N GLY A 288 -2.80 -0.36 23.95
CA GLY A 288 -1.51 0.30 23.86
C GLY A 288 -0.69 -0.11 22.63
N VAL A 289 -1.35 -0.33 21.49
CA VAL A 289 -0.68 -0.63 20.22
C VAL A 289 0.11 0.59 19.75
N THR A 290 1.39 0.39 19.46
CA THR A 290 2.28 1.39 18.89
C THR A 290 2.03 1.49 17.38
N PRO A 291 1.67 2.68 16.86
CA PRO A 291 1.50 2.87 15.42
C PRO A 291 2.84 2.78 14.69
N ALA A 292 2.80 2.30 13.44
CA ALA A 292 3.98 2.14 12.59
C ALA A 292 4.78 3.45 12.43
N SER A 293 4.09 4.60 12.41
CA SER A 293 4.71 5.94 12.35
C SER A 293 5.62 6.25 13.54
N GLU A 294 5.36 5.70 14.72
CA GLU A 294 6.12 5.97 15.94
C GLU A 294 7.31 5.04 16.15
N LEU A 295 7.32 3.87 15.49
CA LEU A 295 8.37 2.87 15.66
C LEU A 295 9.78 3.42 15.39
N VAL A 296 9.91 4.36 14.45
CA VAL A 296 11.20 4.97 14.09
C VAL A 296 11.82 5.80 15.22
N ASN A 297 10.98 6.32 16.12
CA ASN A 297 11.39 7.18 17.23
C ASN A 297 11.76 6.38 18.49
N LEU A 298 11.47 5.08 18.52
CA LEU A 298 11.74 4.24 19.67
C LEU A 298 13.19 3.73 19.68
N PRO A 299 13.83 3.64 20.86
CA PRO A 299 15.15 3.03 20.99
C PRO A 299 15.09 1.53 20.67
N GLY A 300 16.24 0.92 20.40
CA GLY A 300 16.33 -0.52 20.17
C GLY A 300 16.12 -1.30 21.47
N GLY A 301 15.39 -2.42 21.39
CA GLY A 301 15.09 -3.30 22.52
C GLY A 301 13.81 -2.95 23.27
N THR A 302 13.12 -1.88 22.89
CA THR A 302 11.82 -1.48 23.46
C THR A 302 10.76 -2.52 23.12
N GLU A 303 10.00 -2.93 24.13
CA GLU A 303 8.86 -3.81 23.96
C GLU A 303 7.68 -3.02 23.38
N VAL A 304 7.13 -3.53 22.29
CA VAL A 304 6.05 -2.89 21.53
C VAL A 304 4.99 -3.90 21.15
N LEU A 305 3.76 -3.40 21.03
CA LEU A 305 2.64 -4.11 20.45
C LEU A 305 2.32 -3.46 19.11
N VAL A 306 2.44 -4.20 18.02
CA VAL A 306 2.18 -3.70 16.66
C VAL A 306 1.00 -4.47 16.09
N ALA A 307 0.06 -3.77 15.46
CA ALA A 307 -1.08 -4.38 14.81
C ALA A 307 -1.14 -3.93 13.34
N GLY A 308 -1.62 -4.79 12.45
CA GLY A 308 -1.77 -4.41 11.05
C GLY A 308 -2.29 -5.51 10.14
N VAL A 309 -2.55 -5.13 8.90
CA VAL A 309 -2.87 -6.03 7.79
C VAL A 309 -1.58 -6.62 7.27
N ARG A 310 -1.54 -7.94 7.14
CA ARG A 310 -0.44 -8.62 6.48
C ARG A 310 -0.40 -8.29 4.98
N ARG A 311 0.74 -7.75 4.52
CA ARG A 311 0.99 -7.40 3.11
C ARG A 311 1.86 -8.42 2.40
N ALA A 312 2.95 -8.84 3.03
CA ALA A 312 3.89 -9.78 2.45
C ALA A 312 4.47 -10.72 3.51
N THR A 313 4.86 -11.92 3.08
CA THR A 313 5.57 -12.89 3.90
C THR A 313 6.74 -13.44 3.09
N HIS A 314 7.96 -13.23 3.58
CA HIS A 314 9.17 -13.76 2.96
C HIS A 314 9.85 -14.73 3.91
N THR A 315 10.24 -15.90 3.39
CA THR A 315 11.01 -16.91 4.15
C THR A 315 12.24 -17.31 3.35
N PRO A 316 13.29 -16.47 3.33
CA PRO A 316 14.50 -16.77 2.57
C PRO A 316 15.21 -18.01 3.12
N PRO A 317 15.88 -18.80 2.27
CA PRO A 317 16.66 -19.95 2.72
C PRO A 317 17.86 -19.46 3.54
N MET A 318 18.01 -19.98 4.75
CA MET A 318 19.14 -19.66 5.61
C MET A 318 20.20 -20.75 5.55
N ARG A 319 21.48 -20.34 5.59
CA ARG A 319 22.62 -21.26 5.63
C ARG A 319 22.60 -22.20 6.85
N SER A 320 21.94 -21.79 7.94
CA SER A 320 21.78 -22.57 9.17
C SER A 320 20.68 -23.64 9.09
N GLY A 321 19.89 -23.70 8.01
CA GLY A 321 18.72 -24.57 7.89
C GLY A 321 17.51 -24.15 8.75
N LYS A 322 17.68 -23.24 9.71
CA LYS A 322 16.59 -22.69 10.52
C LYS A 322 15.79 -21.68 9.71
N ARG A 323 14.46 -21.81 9.72
CA ARG A 323 13.56 -20.90 9.01
C ARG A 323 13.43 -19.57 9.78
N VAL A 324 13.49 -18.47 9.05
CA VAL A 324 13.14 -17.13 9.56
C VAL A 324 12.04 -16.57 8.67
N VAL A 325 11.06 -15.93 9.30
CA VAL A 325 9.90 -15.34 8.63
C VAL A 325 9.97 -13.83 8.75
N PHE A 326 9.97 -13.15 7.61
CA PHE A 326 9.81 -11.70 7.50
C PHE A 326 8.35 -11.42 7.13
N LEU A 327 7.68 -10.68 7.99
CA LEU A 327 6.28 -10.29 7.85
C LEU A 327 6.20 -8.78 7.70
N SER A 328 5.52 -8.31 6.67
CA SER A 328 5.29 -6.89 6.43
C SER A 328 3.85 -6.55 6.81
N LEU A 329 3.67 -5.65 7.78
CA LEU A 329 2.38 -5.23 8.34
C LEU A 329 2.06 -3.76 8.03
N ASP A 330 0.82 -3.50 7.62
CA ASP A 330 0.31 -2.17 7.34
C ASP A 330 -0.83 -1.79 8.28
N ASP A 331 -0.69 -0.68 8.99
CA ASP A 331 -1.70 -0.15 9.91
C ASP A 331 -2.35 1.15 9.43
N GLY A 332 -1.90 1.66 8.28
CA GLY A 332 -2.34 2.93 7.70
C GLY A 332 -1.86 4.18 8.42
N SER A 333 -1.05 4.07 9.47
CA SER A 333 -0.45 5.22 10.17
C SER A 333 0.84 5.71 9.52
N GLY A 334 1.53 4.85 8.78
CA GLY A 334 2.83 5.17 8.21
C GLY A 334 3.40 4.03 7.35
N PRO A 335 4.73 3.95 7.22
CA PRO A 335 5.39 2.91 6.44
C PRO A 335 5.08 1.51 6.97
N VAL A 336 5.06 0.53 6.06
CA VAL A 336 4.85 -0.88 6.41
C VAL A 336 5.91 -1.35 7.43
N SER A 337 5.43 -1.84 8.57
CA SER A 337 6.25 -2.36 9.66
C SER A 337 6.81 -3.72 9.30
N ASN A 338 8.13 -3.88 9.38
CA ASN A 338 8.80 -5.16 9.14
C ASN A 338 9.02 -5.91 10.45
N VAL A 339 8.36 -7.05 10.57
CA VAL A 339 8.44 -7.95 11.72
C VAL A 339 9.23 -9.20 11.33
N VAL A 340 10.14 -9.63 12.19
CA VAL A 340 10.96 -10.82 12.00
C VAL A 340 10.62 -11.84 13.08
N PHE A 341 10.22 -13.03 12.67
CA PHE A 341 10.06 -14.18 13.56
C PHE A 341 11.22 -15.15 13.36
N PHE A 342 11.96 -15.38 14.43
CA PHE A 342 12.98 -16.43 14.49
C PHE A 342 12.34 -17.80 14.72
N HIS A 343 13.11 -18.85 14.48
CA HIS A 343 12.68 -20.24 14.59
C HIS A 343 11.93 -20.55 15.90
N ASP A 344 12.42 -20.06 17.04
CA ASP A 344 11.85 -20.40 18.35
C ASP A 344 10.50 -19.71 18.57
N ALA A 345 10.37 -18.45 18.17
CA ALA A 345 9.10 -17.73 18.17
C ALA A 345 8.10 -18.36 17.18
N GLN A 346 8.58 -18.79 16.01
CA GLN A 346 7.75 -19.49 15.03
C GLN A 346 7.24 -20.82 15.58
N ALA A 347 8.07 -21.59 16.28
CA ALA A 347 7.67 -22.86 16.90
C ALA A 347 6.62 -22.65 18.00
N ALA A 348 6.74 -21.57 18.77
CA ALA A 348 5.76 -21.22 19.81
C ALA A 348 4.40 -20.77 19.24
N ILE A 349 4.40 -19.98 18.17
CA ILE A 349 3.17 -19.44 17.58
C ILE A 349 2.48 -20.50 16.69
N GLY A 350 3.25 -21.22 15.88
CA GLY A 350 2.75 -22.24 14.96
C GLY A 350 2.12 -21.69 13.67
N ALA A 351 1.00 -22.27 13.24
CA ALA A 351 0.33 -21.96 11.98
C ALA A 351 -0.17 -20.50 11.79
N PRO A 352 -0.60 -19.75 12.84
CA PRO A 352 -1.07 -18.37 12.71
C PRO A 352 -0.10 -17.42 11.99
N VAL A 353 1.21 -17.60 12.17
CA VAL A 353 2.26 -16.81 11.49
C VAL A 353 2.07 -16.76 9.97
N PHE A 354 1.54 -17.84 9.37
CA PHE A 354 1.39 -17.98 7.93
C PHE A 354 -0.03 -17.79 7.42
N ARG A 355 -1.05 -17.68 8.28
CA ARG A 355 -2.46 -17.64 7.83
C ARG A 355 -3.20 -16.38 8.24
N THR A 356 -2.80 -15.75 9.34
CA THR A 356 -3.50 -14.59 9.88
C THR A 356 -3.35 -13.38 8.96
N HIS A 357 -4.49 -12.81 8.55
CA HIS A 357 -4.54 -11.61 7.71
C HIS A 357 -4.50 -10.32 8.55
N TYR A 358 -5.19 -10.31 9.69
CA TYR A 358 -5.20 -9.21 10.65
C TYR A 358 -4.39 -9.60 11.87
N ALA A 359 -3.16 -9.12 11.97
CA ALA A 359 -2.22 -9.57 12.98
C ALA A 359 -2.10 -8.55 14.11
N LEU A 360 -2.06 -9.04 15.34
CA LEU A 360 -1.57 -8.33 16.52
C LEU A 360 -0.29 -9.04 16.98
N ILE A 361 0.81 -8.30 17.12
CA ILE A 361 2.13 -8.87 17.39
C ILE A 361 2.76 -8.14 18.57
N ARG A 362 3.21 -8.92 19.56
CA ARG A 362 4.08 -8.43 20.62
C ARG A 362 5.53 -8.75 20.25
N GLY A 363 6.40 -7.76 20.41
CA GLY A 363 7.80 -7.93 20.05
C GLY A 363 8.69 -6.81 20.56
N ARG A 364 9.95 -6.84 20.13
CA ARG A 364 10.97 -5.86 20.50
C ARG A 364 11.52 -5.14 19.29
N THR A 365 11.67 -3.83 19.38
CA THR A 365 12.28 -3.02 18.32
C THR A 365 13.75 -3.38 18.12
N ARG A 366 14.22 -3.33 16.88
CA ARG A 366 15.60 -3.52 16.47
C ARG A 366 15.98 -2.42 15.49
N ARG A 367 17.05 -1.70 15.80
CA ARG A 367 17.58 -0.61 14.98
C ARG A 367 18.61 -1.15 13.99
N THR A 368 18.42 -0.85 12.72
CA THR A 368 19.36 -1.16 11.64
C THR A 368 19.69 0.12 10.88
N GLY A 369 20.84 0.73 11.19
CA GLY A 369 21.24 2.02 10.60
C GLY A 369 20.46 3.23 11.16
N ALA A 370 20.53 4.36 10.46
CA ALA A 370 20.02 5.65 10.95
C ALA A 370 18.48 5.73 11.02
N ARG A 371 17.77 5.15 10.05
CA ARG A 371 16.29 5.19 9.95
C ARG A 371 15.64 3.81 9.80
N GLY A 372 16.41 2.73 9.79
CA GLY A 372 15.84 1.39 9.70
C GLY A 372 15.39 0.91 11.08
N VAL A 373 14.09 0.64 11.21
CA VAL A 373 13.51 -0.07 12.36
C VAL A 373 12.87 -1.36 11.88
N SER A 374 13.12 -2.44 12.59
CA SER A 374 12.39 -3.70 12.47
C SER A 374 11.94 -4.16 13.85
N VAL A 375 10.95 -5.05 13.91
CA VAL A 375 10.46 -5.61 15.17
C VAL A 375 10.77 -7.09 15.18
N THR A 376 11.39 -7.58 16.25
CA THR A 376 11.52 -9.02 16.49
C THR A 376 10.24 -9.49 17.17
N GLY A 377 9.43 -10.29 16.47
CA GLY A 377 8.16 -10.78 16.99
C GLY A 377 8.39 -11.96 17.94
N GLU A 378 7.74 -11.91 19.10
CA GLU A 378 7.77 -12.96 20.13
C GLU A 378 6.43 -13.72 20.18
N GLN A 379 5.31 -13.01 20.07
CA GLN A 379 3.96 -13.57 20.09
C GLN A 379 3.08 -12.92 19.03
N MET A 380 2.09 -13.66 18.53
CA MET A 380 1.17 -13.20 17.50
C MET A 380 -0.23 -13.76 17.70
N TRP A 381 -1.24 -12.90 17.51
CA TRP A 381 -2.66 -13.23 17.62
C TRP A 381 -3.43 -12.73 16.40
N ASP A 382 -4.58 -13.35 16.13
CA ASP A 382 -5.55 -12.81 15.18
C ASP A 382 -6.31 -11.64 15.83
N LEU A 383 -6.25 -10.48 15.20
CA LEU A 383 -6.88 -9.27 15.70
C LEU A 383 -8.41 -9.40 15.74
N LEU A 384 -9.02 -10.20 14.85
CA LEU A 384 -10.45 -10.44 14.86
C LEU A 384 -10.88 -11.23 16.10
N ASP A 385 -10.09 -12.24 16.48
CA ASP A 385 -10.34 -13.04 17.69
C ASP A 385 -10.16 -12.18 18.95
N VAL A 386 -9.11 -11.36 18.99
CA VAL A 386 -8.87 -10.42 20.09
C VAL A 386 -10.02 -9.42 20.21
N ALA A 387 -10.44 -8.82 19.10
CA ALA A 387 -11.57 -7.89 19.08
C ALA A 387 -12.87 -8.56 19.54
N GLY A 388 -13.12 -9.82 19.16
CA GLY A 388 -14.27 -10.59 19.61
C GLY A 388 -14.27 -10.81 21.12
N LYS A 389 -13.11 -11.20 21.69
CA LYS A 389 -12.96 -11.41 23.13
C LYS A 389 -13.12 -10.14 23.94
N VAL A 390 -12.55 -9.02 23.48
CA VAL A 390 -12.69 -7.71 24.16
C VAL A 390 -14.15 -7.27 24.14
N ARG A 391 -14.86 -7.39 23.01
CA ARG A 391 -16.29 -7.08 22.95
C ARG A 391 -17.12 -7.96 23.88
N ALA A 392 -16.84 -9.27 23.92
CA ALA A 392 -17.55 -10.18 24.82
C ALA A 392 -17.34 -9.83 26.29
N ARG A 393 -16.11 -9.44 26.66
CA ARG A 393 -15.79 -8.96 28.00
C ARG A 393 -16.51 -7.66 28.33
N GLN A 394 -16.49 -6.68 27.43
CA GLN A 394 -17.18 -5.39 27.60
C GLN A 394 -18.70 -5.59 27.73
N ALA A 395 -19.29 -6.47 26.92
CA ALA A 395 -20.71 -6.80 27.03
C ALA A 395 -21.05 -7.45 28.39
N ALA A 396 -20.18 -8.33 28.89
CA ALA A 396 -20.36 -8.95 30.21
C ALA A 396 -20.16 -7.94 31.37
N GLU A 397 -19.24 -6.99 31.24
CA GLU A 397 -19.05 -5.91 32.21
C GLU A 397 -20.25 -4.94 32.22
N GLN A 398 -20.76 -4.55 31.03
CA GLN A 398 -21.97 -3.72 30.91
C GLN A 398 -23.21 -4.41 31.47
N GLU A 399 -23.36 -5.71 31.26
CA GLU A 399 -24.47 -6.47 31.83
C GLU A 399 -24.37 -6.53 33.36
N ARG A 400 -23.15 -6.71 33.91
CA ARG A 400 -22.93 -6.67 35.36
C ARG A 400 -23.25 -5.31 35.95
N GLU A 401 -22.84 -4.22 35.30
CA GLU A 401 -23.15 -2.86 35.74
C GLU A 401 -24.66 -2.58 35.69
N ARG A 402 -25.36 -3.03 34.64
CA ARG A 402 -26.83 -2.93 34.55
C ARG A 402 -27.52 -3.67 35.68
N VAL A 403 -27.12 -4.90 35.97
CA VAL A 403 -27.68 -5.70 37.07
C VAL A 403 -27.45 -5.01 38.42
N VAL A 404 -26.26 -4.44 38.65
CA VAL A 404 -25.97 -3.69 39.89
C VAL A 404 -26.86 -2.46 40.03
N VAL A 405 -27.03 -1.68 38.96
CA VAL A 405 -27.90 -0.49 38.96
C VAL A 405 -29.37 -0.88 39.17
N GLU A 406 -29.84 -1.98 38.58
CA GLU A 406 -31.19 -2.48 38.79
C GLU A 406 -31.41 -3.01 40.22
N THR A 407 -30.43 -3.69 40.83
CA THR A 407 -30.54 -4.12 42.24
C THR A 407 -30.48 -2.94 43.21
N GLU A 408 -29.62 -1.94 42.97
CA GLU A 408 -29.58 -0.71 43.77
C GLU A 408 -30.86 0.12 43.63
N ALA A 409 -31.45 0.18 42.44
CA ALA A 409 -32.75 0.82 42.22
C ALA A 409 -33.88 0.07 42.94
N ALA A 410 -33.89 -1.26 42.90
CA ALA A 410 -34.87 -2.08 43.62
C ALA A 410 -34.74 -1.91 45.15
N ASP A 411 -33.51 -1.90 45.68
CA ASP A 411 -33.26 -1.69 47.11
C ASP A 411 -33.65 -0.28 47.56
N ASN A 412 -33.40 0.75 46.75
CA ASN A 412 -33.83 2.12 47.04
C ASN A 412 -35.36 2.25 47.07
N VAL A 413 -36.08 1.57 46.17
CA VAL A 413 -37.54 1.52 46.19
C VAL A 413 -38.03 0.82 47.46
N ILE A 414 -37.47 -0.34 47.83
CA ILE A 414 -37.84 -1.08 49.05
C ILE A 414 -37.59 -0.23 50.31
N GLN A 415 -36.46 0.47 50.38
CA GLN A 415 -36.15 1.39 51.49
C GLN A 415 -37.12 2.57 51.56
N MET A 416 -37.57 3.09 50.41
CA MET A 416 -38.58 4.16 50.36
C MET A 416 -39.94 3.71 50.91
N TRP A 417 -40.37 2.48 50.59
CA TRP A 417 -41.61 1.91 51.14
C TRP A 417 -41.51 1.64 52.65
N ARG A 418 -40.35 1.17 53.14
CA ARG A 418 -40.10 0.97 54.58
C ARG A 418 -40.06 2.26 55.40
N ARG A 419 -39.75 3.41 54.79
CA ARG A 419 -39.79 4.72 55.47
C ARG A 419 -41.19 5.36 55.49
N ARG A 420 -42.12 4.86 54.68
CA ARG A 420 -43.51 5.34 54.59
C ARG A 420 -44.49 4.55 55.46
N ALA A 421 -44.14 3.31 55.80
CA ALA A 421 -44.82 2.51 56.83
C ALA A 421 -44.25 2.84 58.21
#